data_AF-A0A3S2W6P6-F1
#
_entry.id   AF-A0A3S2W6P6-F1
#
_cell.length_a   1.000
_cell.length_b   1.000
_cell.length_c   1.000
_cell.angle_alpha   90.00
_cell.angle_beta   90.00
_cell.angle_gamma   90.00
#
_symmetry.space_group_name_H-M   'P 1'
#
loop_
_entity.id
_entity.type
_entity.pdbx_description
1 polymer ?
#
loop_
_entity_poly.entity_id
_entity_poly.type
_entity_poly.pdbx_seq_one_letter_code
_entity_poly.pdbx_strand_id
1 'polypeptide(L)' 'MRRPMKAALLAVTVLVPAACAPNPIIARDPIPAPGPDQAYRCRSRPIVLNLYDTGCEPVLREQDVVVRSKG' A
#
# COMPACT_ATOMS: atom_id res chain seq x y z
N MET A 1 -41.82 -40.59 -10.85
CA MET A 1 -40.54 -40.26 -11.52
C MET A 1 -40.44 -38.73 -11.64
N ARG A 2 -39.85 -38.06 -10.63
CA ARG A 2 -38.64 -37.19 -10.72
C ARG A 2 -38.66 -36.27 -11.96
N ARG A 3 -38.64 -34.94 -11.80
CA ARG A 3 -37.40 -34.18 -11.51
C ARG A 3 -37.69 -32.77 -10.97
N PRO A 4 -37.12 -32.36 -9.82
CA PRO A 4 -37.07 -30.96 -9.39
C PRO A 4 -35.92 -30.25 -10.12
N MET A 5 -36.14 -29.88 -11.38
CA MET A 5 -35.12 -29.30 -12.27
C MET A 5 -34.86 -27.80 -12.05
N LYS A 6 -35.31 -27.23 -10.93
CA LYS A 6 -35.09 -25.82 -10.58
C LYS A 6 -34.10 -25.63 -9.43
N ALA A 7 -33.81 -26.68 -8.65
CA ALA A 7 -32.87 -26.60 -7.54
C ALA A 7 -31.40 -26.67 -7.99
N ALA A 8 -31.12 -27.16 -9.19
CA ALA A 8 -29.76 -27.33 -9.68
C ALA A 8 -29.09 -26.02 -10.12
N LEU A 9 -29.86 -24.98 -10.45
CA LEU A 9 -29.28 -23.72 -10.95
C LEU A 9 -28.76 -22.80 -9.83
N LEU A 10 -29.27 -22.96 -8.61
CA LEU A 10 -28.87 -22.15 -7.44
C LEU A 10 -27.60 -22.65 -6.75
N ALA A 11 -27.09 -23.83 -7.12
CA ALA A 11 -25.87 -24.40 -6.53
C ALA A 11 -24.58 -23.87 -7.17
N VAL A 12 -24.65 -23.19 -8.33
CA VAL A 12 -23.45 -22.76 -9.08
C VAL A 12 -22.86 -21.45 -8.54
N THR A 13 -23.65 -20.63 -7.82
CA THR A 13 -23.15 -19.33 -7.30
C THR A 13 -22.35 -19.45 -6.01
N VAL A 14 -22.29 -20.63 -5.38
CA VAL A 14 -21.55 -20.87 -4.13
C VAL A 14 -20.11 -21.34 -4.39
N LEU A 15 -19.77 -21.67 -5.64
CA LEU A 15 -18.46 -22.16 -6.06
C LEU A 15 -17.53 -21.07 -6.59
N VAL A 16 -17.93 -19.79 -6.52
CA VAL A 16 -16.94 -18.73 -6.69
C VAL A 16 -16.00 -18.88 -5.49
N PRO A 17 -14.71 -19.25 -5.68
CA PRO A 17 -13.77 -19.12 -4.58
C PRO A 17 -13.90 -17.68 -4.16
N ALA A 18 -14.37 -17.45 -2.92
CA ALA A 18 -14.16 -16.16 -2.27
C ALA A 18 -12.68 -15.90 -2.54
N ALA A 19 -12.42 -14.95 -3.44
CA ALA A 19 -11.07 -14.61 -3.83
C ALA A 19 -10.44 -14.20 -2.51
N CYS A 20 -9.74 -15.13 -1.87
CA CYS A 20 -9.00 -14.94 -0.65
C CYS A 20 -8.30 -13.63 -0.91
N ALA A 21 -8.68 -12.61 -0.13
CA ALA A 21 -8.27 -11.23 -0.37
C ALA A 21 -6.81 -11.28 -0.82
N PRO A 22 -6.49 -10.77 -2.02
CA PRO A 22 -5.16 -10.95 -2.59
C PRO A 22 -4.17 -10.65 -1.49
N ASN A 23 -3.28 -11.62 -1.23
CA ASN A 23 -2.29 -11.59 -0.15
C ASN A 23 -1.95 -10.13 0.13
N PRO A 24 -2.21 -9.58 1.34
CA PRO A 24 -2.19 -8.14 1.56
C PRO A 24 -0.92 -7.62 0.92
N ILE A 25 -1.05 -6.64 0.02
CA ILE A 25 0.11 -6.07 -0.64
C ILE A 25 0.92 -5.42 0.48
N ILE A 26 1.89 -6.17 1.00
CA ILE A 26 2.85 -5.67 1.96
C ILE A 26 3.72 -4.74 1.13
N ALA A 27 3.34 -3.47 1.09
CA ALA A 27 4.18 -2.39 0.62
C ALA A 27 5.38 -2.34 1.57
N ARG A 28 6.38 -3.18 1.31
CA ARG A 28 7.71 -2.96 1.87
C ARG A 28 8.19 -1.69 1.22
N ASP A 29 8.50 -0.70 2.04
CA ASP A 29 9.14 0.50 1.54
C ASP A 29 10.40 0.05 0.77
N PRO A 30 10.49 0.35 -0.55
CA PRO A 30 11.67 0.02 -1.33
C PRO A 30 12.88 0.85 -0.91
N ILE A 31 12.66 1.86 -0.07
CA ILE A 31 13.65 2.82 0.40
C ILE A 31 14.14 2.35 1.76
N PRO A 32 15.46 2.09 1.92
CA PRO A 32 16.03 1.74 3.22
C PRO A 32 15.84 2.91 4.20
N ALA A 33 15.62 2.57 5.48
CA ALA A 33 15.52 3.58 6.53
C ALA A 33 16.76 4.51 6.48
N PRO A 34 16.57 5.84 6.48
CA PRO A 34 17.69 6.76 6.39
C PRO A 34 18.61 6.65 7.62
N GLY A 35 19.90 6.91 7.41
CA GLY A 35 20.84 7.12 8.51
C GLY A 35 20.46 8.34 9.36
N PRO A 36 21.07 8.53 10.54
CA PRO A 36 20.68 9.57 11.50
C PRO A 36 20.76 11.00 10.93
N ASP A 37 21.67 11.24 9.99
CA ASP A 37 21.88 12.55 9.36
C ASP A 37 21.12 12.72 8.04
N GLN A 38 20.40 11.68 7.61
CA GLN A 38 19.69 11.65 6.34
C GLN A 38 18.18 11.69 6.58
N ALA A 39 17.48 12.36 5.70
CA ALA A 39 16.03 12.29 5.57
C ALA A 39 15.70 12.01 4.10
N TYR A 40 14.50 11.53 3.81
CA TYR A 40 14.03 11.38 2.43
C TYR A 40 12.94 12.41 2.16
N ARG A 41 13.08 13.12 1.04
CA ARG A 41 12.02 13.99 0.52
C ARG A 41 11.29 13.24 -0.58
N CYS A 42 10.08 12.81 -0.29
CA CYS A 42 9.22 12.13 -1.25
C CYS A 42 8.30 13.10 -1.97
N ARG A 43 8.07 12.83 -3.25
CA ARG A 43 7.12 13.56 -4.10
C ARG A 43 6.27 12.56 -4.87
N SER A 44 4.98 12.85 -4.95
CA SER A 44 4.04 12.20 -5.86
C SER A 44 3.45 13.24 -6.80
N ARG A 45 3.35 12.90 -8.08
CA ARG A 45 2.70 13.73 -9.10
C ARG A 45 1.69 12.89 -9.87
N PRO A 46 0.43 13.35 -10.00
CA PRO A 46 -0.51 12.67 -10.87
C PRO A 46 -0.07 12.84 -12.32
N ILE A 47 -0.18 11.78 -13.10
CA ILE A 47 -0.05 11.81 -14.55
C ILE A 47 -1.35 11.30 -15.19
N VAL A 48 -1.42 11.29 -16.52
CA VAL A 48 -2.60 10.81 -17.25
C VAL A 48 -2.92 9.34 -16.90
N LEU A 49 -4.16 8.92 -17.15
CA LEU A 49 -4.62 7.53 -16.97
C LEU A 49 -4.60 7.00 -15.52
N ASN A 50 -4.83 7.86 -14.52
CA ASN A 50 -4.84 7.50 -13.08
C ASN A 50 -3.50 6.93 -12.58
N LEU A 51 -2.40 7.23 -13.27
CA LEU A 51 -1.07 6.88 -12.80
C LEU A 51 -0.48 8.00 -11.93
N TYR A 52 0.46 7.62 -11.07
CA TYR A 52 1.26 8.53 -10.26
C TYR A 52 2.74 8.29 -10.53
N ASP A 53 3.46 9.35 -10.80
CA ASP A 53 4.92 9.35 -10.77
C ASP A 53 5.37 9.65 -9.32
N THR A 54 6.13 8.72 -8.74
CA THR A 54 6.58 8.79 -7.34
C THR A 54 8.09 8.67 -7.28
N GLY A 55 8.73 9.59 -6.57
CA GLY A 55 10.17 9.56 -6.34
C GLY A 55 10.52 10.05 -4.95
N CYS A 56 11.60 9.51 -4.38
CA CYS A 56 12.17 9.96 -3.12
C CYS A 56 13.67 10.17 -3.29
N GLU A 57 14.16 11.32 -2.84
CA GLU A 57 15.57 11.68 -2.88
C GLU A 57 16.12 11.85 -1.46
N PRO A 58 17.36 11.42 -1.18
CA PRO A 58 17.99 11.67 0.11
C PRO A 58 18.31 13.17 0.24
N VAL A 59 17.98 13.73 1.40
CA VAL A 59 18.28 15.10 1.79
C VAL A 59 18.96 15.11 3.15
N LEU A 60 19.77 16.12 3.43
CA LEU A 60 20.32 16.30 4.77
C LEU A 60 19.19 16.63 5.74
N ARG A 61 19.16 15.94 6.87
CA ARG A 61 18.21 16.25 7.93
C ARG A 61 18.57 17.63 8.52
N GLU A 62 17.61 18.54 8.58
CA GLU A 62 17.81 19.82 9.26
C GLU A 62 18.07 19.53 10.74
N GLN A 63 19.15 20.10 11.28
CA GLN A 63 19.53 19.86 12.66
C GLN A 63 18.52 20.55 13.57
N ASP A 64 17.74 19.76 14.31
CA ASP A 64 16.93 20.26 15.41
C ASP A 64 17.90 20.78 16.50
N VAL A 65 18.21 22.08 16.48
CA VAL A 65 18.99 22.72 17.55
C VAL A 65 18.09 22.78 18.78
N VAL A 66 18.12 21.72 19.59
CA VAL A 66 17.38 21.68 20.86
C VAL A 66 18.10 22.57 21.86
N VAL A 67 17.68 23.83 21.97
CA VAL A 67 18.16 24.74 23.02
C VAL A 67 17.52 24.32 24.34
N ARG A 68 18.24 23.52 25.13
CA ARG A 68 17.88 23.28 26.54
C ARG A 68 18.40 24.42 27.39
N SER A 69 17.52 25.30 27.87
CA SER A 69 17.85 26.19 28.97
C SER A 69 18.10 25.35 30.22
N LYS A 70 19.31 25.41 30.79
CA LYS A 70 19.53 24.95 32.16
C LYS A 70 18.84 25.94 33.08
N GLY A 71 17.84 25.45 33.84
CA GLY A 71 17.32 26.15 35.01
C GLY A 71 18.25 25.98 36.19
#